data_AF-A0A2J7VJ83-F1
#
_entry.id   AF-A0A2J7VJ83-F1
#
_cell.length_a   1.000
_cell.length_b   1.000
_cell.length_c   1.000
_cell.angle_alpha   90.00
_cell.angle_beta   90.00
_cell.angle_gamma   90.00
#
_symmetry.space_group_name_H-M   'P 1'
#
loop_
_entity.id
_entity.type
_entity.pdbx_description
1 polymer ?
#
loop_
_entity_poly.entity_id
_entity_poly.type
_entity_poly.pdbx_seq_one_letter_code
_entity_poly.pdbx_strand_id
1 'polypeptide(L)'
;MADIFGLGMKTIPQSRIPRLRRVFDERLARIPLMRHPGFHFDLEQEGYREYVFGGRYAYSSEFGAICHDLAHAVEFGPDRFDERCNPWGGFTFNLGKIEIAGREYEHPVTGQATERECRTYGIQARLADAFGMKLNFEAHAAYCAHLCRHMPDWVAYSGKEAQLLQLIGESRDMFSQAEIFQRLEGWFDLTERRLKAEHTEDL
;
A
#
# COMPACT_ATOMS: atom_id res chain seq x y z
N MET A 1 -14.30 -3.96 32.72
CA MET A 1 -15.19 -3.78 31.56
C MET A 1 -14.94 -4.94 30.62
N ALA A 2 -16.01 -5.64 30.25
CA ALA A 2 -15.95 -6.88 29.50
C ALA A 2 -15.58 -6.63 28.03
N ASP A 3 -14.77 -7.54 27.51
CA ASP A 3 -14.30 -7.66 26.14
C ASP A 3 -15.48 -8.11 25.25
N ILE A 4 -16.10 -7.18 24.52
CA ILE A 4 -17.30 -7.43 23.69
C ILE A 4 -16.95 -7.79 22.23
N PHE A 5 -15.65 -7.89 21.88
CA PHE A 5 -15.22 -8.36 20.57
C PHE A 5 -14.08 -9.36 20.70
N GLY A 6 -14.39 -10.56 21.21
CA GLY A 6 -13.50 -11.72 21.32
C GLY A 6 -13.04 -12.32 19.97
N LEU A 7 -12.49 -11.48 19.09
CA LEU A 7 -11.66 -11.86 17.96
C LEU A 7 -10.23 -11.39 18.29
N GLY A 8 -9.53 -12.16 19.12
CA GLY A 8 -8.11 -11.94 19.32
C GLY A 8 -7.40 -11.92 17.95
N MET A 9 -6.71 -10.82 17.65
CA MET A 9 -5.88 -10.69 16.46
C MET A 9 -4.96 -11.90 16.38
N LYS A 10 -5.17 -12.79 15.40
CA LYS A 10 -4.30 -13.96 15.22
C LYS A 10 -2.97 -13.47 14.63
N THR A 11 -1.98 -13.31 15.48
CA THR A 11 -0.60 -13.01 15.11
C THR A 11 -0.02 -14.12 14.24
N ILE A 12 0.98 -13.80 13.41
CA ILE A 12 1.74 -14.83 12.68
C ILE A 12 2.31 -15.79 13.71
N PRO A 13 2.20 -17.13 13.53
CA PRO A 13 2.87 -18.05 14.42
C PRO A 13 4.37 -17.75 14.44
N GLN A 14 4.94 -17.50 15.63
CA GLN A 14 6.35 -17.15 15.81
C GLN A 14 7.31 -18.14 15.13
N SER A 15 6.91 -19.41 15.03
CA SER A 15 7.64 -20.46 14.31
C SER A 15 7.77 -20.23 12.79
N ARG A 16 6.93 -19.40 12.18
CA ARG A 16 6.95 -19.08 10.74
C ARG A 16 7.77 -17.84 10.41
N ILE A 17 7.99 -16.93 11.36
CA ILE A 17 8.66 -15.64 11.14
C ILE A 17 10.07 -15.82 10.54
N PRO A 18 10.95 -16.72 11.05
CA PRO A 18 12.29 -16.87 10.48
C PRO A 18 12.30 -17.28 9.01
N ARG A 19 11.35 -18.14 8.61
CA ARG A 19 11.22 -18.58 7.22
C ARG A 19 10.70 -17.45 6.34
N LEU A 20 9.68 -16.72 6.78
CA LEU A 20 9.12 -15.59 6.04
C LEU A 20 10.16 -14.49 5.87
N ARG A 21 10.89 -14.14 6.94
CA ARG A 21 11.96 -13.14 6.91
C ARG A 21 13.01 -13.48 5.86
N ARG A 22 13.47 -14.74 5.81
CA ARG A 22 14.42 -15.18 4.78
C ARG A 22 13.87 -14.96 3.36
N VAL A 23 12.61 -15.30 3.10
CA VAL A 23 11.99 -15.09 1.78
C VAL A 23 11.91 -13.61 1.43
N PHE A 24 11.58 -12.75 2.39
CA PHE A 24 11.54 -11.30 2.18
C PHE A 24 12.94 -10.75 1.91
N ASP A 25 13.92 -11.07 2.74
CA ASP A 25 15.30 -10.61 2.59
C ASP A 25 15.90 -11.05 1.25
N GLU A 26 15.68 -12.30 0.82
CA GLU A 26 16.14 -12.82 -0.49
C GLU A 26 15.53 -12.07 -1.68
N ARG A 27 14.28 -11.63 -1.57
CA ARG A 27 13.60 -10.87 -2.63
C ARG A 27 14.01 -9.41 -2.63
N LEU A 28 14.02 -8.77 -1.46
CA LEU A 28 14.44 -7.38 -1.31
C LEU A 28 15.90 -7.19 -1.76
N ALA A 29 16.78 -8.15 -1.48
CA ALA A 29 18.18 -8.12 -1.92
C ALA A 29 18.38 -8.07 -3.44
N ARG A 30 17.35 -8.37 -4.25
CA ARG A 30 17.40 -8.26 -5.72
C ARG A 30 17.39 -6.81 -6.21
N ILE A 31 16.88 -5.90 -5.39
CA ILE A 31 16.73 -4.49 -5.73
C ILE A 31 17.63 -3.70 -4.79
N PRO A 32 18.79 -3.16 -5.27
CA PRO A 32 19.73 -2.44 -4.41
C PRO A 32 19.10 -1.27 -3.63
N LEU A 33 18.08 -0.62 -4.21
CA LEU A 33 17.31 0.44 -3.58
C LEU A 33 16.66 0.02 -2.25
N MET A 34 16.39 -1.27 -2.02
CA MET A 34 15.82 -1.75 -0.75
C MET A 34 16.83 -1.72 0.42
N ARG A 35 18.06 -1.24 0.18
CA ARG A 35 19.04 -0.93 1.23
C ARG A 35 19.08 0.56 1.57
N HIS A 36 18.20 1.37 0.97
CA HIS A 36 18.10 2.79 1.24
C HIS A 36 17.82 3.04 2.73
N PRO A 37 18.49 4.00 3.40
CA PRO A 37 18.29 4.25 4.83
C PRO A 37 16.84 4.59 5.20
N GLY A 38 16.10 5.23 4.30
CA GLY A 38 14.67 5.53 4.48
C GLY A 38 13.70 4.41 4.11
N PHE A 39 14.18 3.19 3.81
CA PHE A 39 13.32 2.02 3.63
C PHE A 39 13.34 1.13 4.87
N HIS A 40 12.18 0.97 5.49
CA HIS A 40 11.96 0.10 6.63
C HIS A 40 10.76 -0.80 6.38
N PHE A 41 10.79 -2.04 6.86
CA PHE A 41 9.64 -2.93 6.79
C PHE A 41 9.49 -3.77 8.05
N ASP A 42 8.25 -4.11 8.38
CA ASP A 42 7.89 -5.03 9.45
C ASP A 42 6.94 -6.10 8.93
N LEU A 43 7.29 -7.37 9.17
CA LEU A 43 6.49 -8.53 8.77
C LEU A 43 5.15 -8.63 9.50
N GLU A 44 5.06 -8.06 10.70
CA GLU A 44 3.88 -8.13 11.55
C GLU A 44 2.97 -6.90 11.42
N GLN A 45 3.46 -5.83 10.78
CA GLN A 45 2.69 -4.61 10.52
C GLN A 45 1.79 -4.75 9.28
N GLU A 46 0.59 -4.19 9.39
CA GLU A 46 -0.32 -3.96 8.26
C GLU A 46 -0.18 -2.54 7.75
N GLY A 47 -0.05 -2.41 6.44
CA GLY A 47 0.02 -1.13 5.76
C GLY A 47 1.28 -0.34 6.09
N TYR A 48 1.36 0.84 5.49
CA TYR A 48 2.34 1.85 5.84
C TYR A 48 1.93 2.58 7.12
N ARG A 49 2.78 2.54 8.16
CA ARG A 49 2.61 3.24 9.46
C ARG A 49 3.99 3.57 10.03
N GLU A 50 4.10 4.69 10.74
CA GLU A 50 5.37 5.14 11.36
C GLU A 50 6.57 5.07 10.40
N TYR A 51 6.33 5.38 9.12
CA TYR A 51 7.33 5.30 8.05
C TYR A 51 7.88 3.89 7.74
N VAL A 52 7.21 2.85 8.21
CA VAL A 52 7.52 1.43 8.00
C VAL A 52 6.49 0.80 7.05
N PHE A 53 6.97 0.03 6.06
CA PHE A 53 6.13 -0.73 5.14
C PHE A 53 5.66 -2.05 5.76
N GLY A 54 4.37 -2.37 5.60
CA GLY A 54 3.76 -3.56 6.17
C GLY A 54 4.00 -4.82 5.35
N GLY A 55 4.40 -5.91 6.02
CA GLY A 55 4.53 -7.24 5.44
C GLY A 55 3.32 -8.14 5.65
N ARG A 56 2.23 -7.61 6.21
CA ARG A 56 1.01 -8.36 6.54
C ARG A 56 -0.22 -7.75 5.89
N TYR A 57 -1.11 -8.63 5.41
CA TYR A 57 -2.47 -8.31 5.02
C TYR A 57 -3.43 -9.16 5.84
N ALA A 58 -4.18 -8.53 6.75
CA ALA A 58 -5.06 -9.22 7.70
C ALA A 58 -4.34 -10.41 8.38
N TYR A 59 -4.72 -11.64 8.02
CA TYR A 59 -4.20 -12.86 8.64
C TYR A 59 -3.09 -13.57 7.84
N SER A 60 -2.63 -13.00 6.71
CA SER A 60 -1.52 -13.56 5.93
C SER A 60 -0.34 -12.58 5.82
N SER A 61 0.87 -13.11 5.97
CA SER A 61 2.09 -12.39 5.61
C SER A 61 2.59 -12.92 4.30
N GLU A 62 2.38 -12.11 3.28
CA GLU A 62 2.72 -12.41 1.92
C GLU A 62 3.58 -11.27 1.40
N PHE A 63 4.58 -11.61 0.60
CA PHE A 63 5.40 -10.59 -0.06
C PHE A 63 4.56 -9.67 -0.97
N GLY A 64 3.34 -10.09 -1.32
CA GLY A 64 2.37 -9.21 -1.98
C GLY A 64 1.97 -7.99 -1.15
N ALA A 65 1.92 -8.09 0.19
CA ALA A 65 1.56 -6.98 1.07
C ALA A 65 2.59 -5.84 1.01
N ILE A 66 3.88 -6.17 1.09
CA ILE A 66 4.92 -5.14 0.97
C ILE A 66 4.97 -4.55 -0.45
N CYS A 67 4.74 -5.37 -1.49
CA CYS A 67 4.63 -4.86 -2.86
C CYS A 67 3.46 -3.88 -3.02
N HIS A 68 2.36 -4.11 -2.29
CA HIS A 68 1.18 -3.24 -2.32
C HIS A 68 1.46 -1.88 -1.68
N ASP A 69 2.04 -1.85 -0.48
CA ASP A 69 2.38 -0.59 0.18
C ASP A 69 3.46 0.19 -0.59
N LEU A 70 4.44 -0.50 -1.16
CA LEU A 70 5.42 0.11 -2.07
C LEU A 70 4.75 0.66 -3.33
N ALA A 71 3.72 -0.02 -3.85
CA ALA A 71 2.97 0.47 -5.00
C ALA A 71 2.19 1.74 -4.70
N HIS A 72 1.65 1.91 -3.48
CA HIS A 72 1.06 3.19 -3.06
C HIS A 72 2.10 4.32 -3.01
N ALA A 73 3.28 4.07 -2.43
CA ALA A 73 4.36 5.06 -2.43
C ALA A 73 4.75 5.49 -3.86
N VAL A 74 4.74 4.55 -4.82
CA VAL A 74 4.94 4.85 -6.25
C VAL A 74 3.77 5.65 -6.83
N GLU A 75 2.52 5.23 -6.60
CA GLU A 75 1.32 5.92 -7.13
C GLU A 75 1.29 7.38 -6.69
N PHE A 76 1.50 7.63 -5.40
CA PHE A 76 1.56 8.98 -4.85
C PHE A 76 2.80 9.74 -5.33
N GLY A 77 3.97 9.11 -5.24
CA GLY A 77 5.26 9.72 -5.53
C GLY A 77 5.69 10.79 -4.52
N PRO A 78 6.94 11.25 -4.61
CA PRO A 78 7.55 12.14 -3.61
C PRO A 78 6.83 13.48 -3.47
N ASP A 79 6.29 14.02 -4.57
CA ASP A 79 5.59 15.32 -4.57
C ASP A 79 4.31 15.33 -3.73
N ARG A 80 3.80 14.14 -3.38
CA ARG A 80 2.60 13.97 -2.56
C ARG A 80 2.93 13.45 -1.16
N PHE A 81 4.19 13.29 -0.80
CA PHE A 81 4.62 12.70 0.47
C PHE A 81 3.94 13.37 1.68
N ASP A 82 4.03 14.69 1.80
CA ASP A 82 3.45 15.42 2.94
C ASP A 82 1.91 15.41 2.95
N GLU A 83 1.27 15.34 1.77
CA GLU A 83 -0.20 15.23 1.68
C GLU A 83 -0.67 13.84 2.12
N ARG A 84 0.10 12.81 1.77
CA ARG A 84 -0.31 11.41 1.85
C ARG A 84 0.22 10.68 3.07
N CYS A 85 1.31 11.14 3.65
CA CYS A 85 1.85 10.59 4.88
C CYS A 85 1.30 11.39 6.07
N ASN A 86 0.44 10.78 6.89
CA ASN A 86 -0.02 11.43 8.12
C ASN A 86 1.09 11.46 9.19
N PRO A 87 0.93 12.32 10.24
CA PRO A 87 1.84 12.38 11.38
C PRO A 87 1.94 11.09 12.22
N TRP A 88 1.00 10.15 12.04
CA TRP A 88 1.06 8.80 12.65
C TRP A 88 1.65 7.77 11.65
N GLY A 89 2.27 8.28 10.58
CA GLY A 89 3.07 7.58 9.56
C GLY A 89 2.34 6.71 8.56
N GLY A 90 1.03 6.89 8.33
CA GLY A 90 0.27 6.11 7.34
C GLY A 90 -0.25 6.85 6.11
N PHE A 91 -0.69 6.10 5.10
CA PHE A 91 -1.29 6.66 3.90
C PHE A 91 -2.68 7.23 4.17
N THR A 92 -2.90 8.51 3.81
CA THR A 92 -4.18 9.19 3.97
C THR A 92 -4.97 9.31 2.68
N PHE A 93 -6.29 9.22 2.85
CA PHE A 93 -7.26 9.49 1.81
C PHE A 93 -8.11 10.68 2.25
N ASN A 94 -7.92 11.82 1.58
CA ASN A 94 -8.77 12.99 1.80
C ASN A 94 -10.11 12.75 1.10
N LEU A 95 -11.16 12.63 1.91
CA LEU A 95 -12.53 12.61 1.43
C LEU A 95 -13.08 14.04 1.45
N GLY A 96 -13.63 14.49 0.34
CA GLY A 96 -14.49 15.67 0.30
C GLY A 96 -15.72 15.47 1.16
N LYS A 97 -16.41 16.56 1.49
CA LYS A 97 -17.63 16.53 2.31
C LYS A 97 -18.88 16.80 1.47
N ILE A 98 -20.01 16.26 1.90
CA ILE A 98 -21.35 16.54 1.37
C ILE A 98 -22.29 16.91 2.52
N GLU A 99 -23.16 17.89 2.31
CA GLU A 99 -24.18 18.25 3.28
C GLU A 99 -25.48 17.47 3.00
N ILE A 100 -26.03 16.80 4.02
CA ILE A 100 -27.33 16.13 3.99
C ILE A 100 -28.12 16.59 5.22
N ALA A 101 -29.26 17.25 4.99
CA ALA A 101 -30.14 17.77 6.05
C ALA A 101 -29.41 18.63 7.11
N GLY A 102 -28.53 19.55 6.66
CA GLY A 102 -27.81 20.47 7.54
C GLY A 102 -26.65 19.83 8.31
N ARG A 103 -26.23 18.61 7.96
CA ARG A 103 -25.07 17.92 8.54
C ARG A 103 -24.08 17.56 7.44
N GLU A 104 -22.80 17.78 7.71
CA GLU A 104 -21.71 17.37 6.82
C GLU A 104 -21.36 15.89 7.03
N TYR A 105 -21.22 15.16 5.93
CA TYR A 105 -20.78 13.78 5.86
C TYR A 105 -19.59 13.68 4.90
N GLU A 106 -18.72 12.70 5.08
CA GLU A 106 -17.71 12.39 4.07
C GLU A 106 -18.41 11.85 2.80
N HIS A 107 -18.02 12.40 1.64
CA HIS A 107 -18.53 11.95 0.36
C HIS A 107 -17.61 10.84 -0.17
N PRO A 108 -17.99 9.55 -0.08
CA PRO A 108 -17.08 8.44 -0.38
C PRO A 108 -16.50 8.49 -1.80
N VAL A 109 -17.30 8.88 -2.80
CA VAL A 109 -16.87 8.99 -4.20
C VAL A 109 -15.73 10.00 -4.41
N THR A 110 -15.66 11.06 -3.60
CA THR A 110 -14.60 12.08 -3.76
C THR A 110 -13.21 11.57 -3.38
N GLY A 111 -13.13 10.47 -2.64
CA GLY A 111 -11.86 9.81 -2.34
C GLY A 111 -11.24 9.09 -3.52
N GLN A 112 -12.06 8.68 -4.50
CA GLN A 112 -11.66 7.82 -5.62
C GLN A 112 -10.87 6.59 -5.13
N ALA A 113 -11.31 6.00 -4.02
CA ALA A 113 -10.60 4.89 -3.36
C ALA A 113 -10.49 3.70 -4.31
N THR A 114 -11.60 3.33 -4.98
CA THR A 114 -11.60 2.23 -5.96
C THR A 114 -10.60 2.45 -7.08
N GLU A 115 -10.60 3.62 -7.72
CA GLU A 115 -9.66 3.89 -8.82
C GLU A 115 -8.20 3.93 -8.37
N ARG A 116 -7.91 4.46 -7.18
CA ARG A 116 -6.55 4.47 -6.60
C ARG A 116 -6.06 3.06 -6.31
N GLU A 117 -6.91 2.23 -5.71
CA GLU A 117 -6.60 0.82 -5.48
C GLU A 117 -6.34 0.09 -6.80
N CYS A 118 -7.19 0.29 -7.82
CA CYS A 118 -6.95 -0.27 -9.14
C CYS A 118 -5.60 0.15 -9.74
N ARG A 119 -5.23 1.43 -9.63
CA ARG A 119 -3.90 1.90 -10.07
C ARG A 119 -2.77 1.22 -9.30
N THR A 120 -2.92 1.17 -7.97
CA THR A 120 -1.97 0.54 -7.06
C THR A 120 -1.78 -0.94 -7.39
N TYR A 121 -2.85 -1.69 -7.66
CA TYR A 121 -2.76 -3.11 -8.06
C TYR A 121 -2.00 -3.32 -9.38
N GLY A 122 -2.19 -2.43 -10.36
CA GLY A 122 -1.40 -2.46 -11.60
C GLY A 122 0.09 -2.26 -11.33
N ILE A 123 0.43 -1.22 -10.56
CA ILE A 123 1.80 -0.91 -10.18
C ILE A 123 2.42 -2.03 -9.33
N GLN A 124 1.64 -2.63 -8.42
CA GLN A 124 2.03 -3.77 -7.60
C GLN A 124 2.42 -4.97 -8.47
N ALA A 125 1.69 -5.26 -9.55
CA ALA A 125 2.05 -6.32 -10.47
C ALA A 125 3.41 -6.06 -11.14
N ARG A 126 3.68 -4.81 -11.52
CA ARG A 126 4.97 -4.40 -12.09
C ARG A 126 6.12 -4.50 -11.09
N LEU A 127 5.90 -4.12 -9.84
CA LEU A 127 6.85 -4.30 -8.74
C LEU A 127 7.12 -5.79 -8.45
N ALA A 128 6.07 -6.61 -8.43
CA ALA A 128 6.18 -8.06 -8.23
C ALA A 128 7.10 -8.71 -9.28
N ASP A 129 6.99 -8.30 -10.55
CA ASP A 129 7.90 -8.72 -11.63
C ASP A 129 9.36 -8.35 -11.30
N ALA A 130 9.61 -7.11 -10.84
CA ALA A 130 10.94 -6.64 -10.47
C ALA A 130 11.54 -7.42 -9.28
N PHE A 131 10.72 -7.83 -8.31
CA PHE A 131 11.12 -8.72 -7.22
C PHE A 131 11.22 -10.20 -7.62
N GLY A 132 11.04 -10.52 -8.90
CA GLY A 132 11.10 -11.87 -9.46
C GLY A 132 9.99 -12.79 -8.94
N MET A 133 8.81 -12.24 -8.68
CA MET A 133 7.60 -13.03 -8.45
C MET A 133 7.04 -13.48 -9.79
N LYS A 134 6.52 -14.71 -9.85
CA LYS A 134 5.77 -15.19 -11.01
C LYS A 134 4.28 -14.96 -10.75
N LEU A 135 3.77 -13.84 -11.22
CA LEU A 135 2.36 -13.49 -11.09
C LEU A 135 1.59 -13.90 -12.34
N ASN A 136 0.46 -14.62 -12.17
CA ASN A 136 -0.54 -14.68 -13.24
C ASN A 136 -1.32 -13.36 -13.20
N PHE A 137 -0.96 -12.44 -14.10
CA PHE A 137 -1.51 -11.08 -14.09
C PHE A 137 -3.03 -11.05 -14.27
N GLU A 138 -3.59 -11.87 -15.16
CA GLU A 138 -5.04 -11.90 -15.40
C GLU A 138 -5.81 -12.36 -14.15
N ALA A 139 -5.34 -13.45 -13.52
CA ALA A 139 -5.94 -13.94 -12.29
C ALA A 139 -5.79 -12.94 -11.13
N HIS A 140 -4.65 -12.27 -11.05
CA HIS A 140 -4.40 -11.24 -10.05
C HIS A 140 -5.31 -10.02 -10.25
N ALA A 141 -5.40 -9.49 -11.47
CA ALA A 141 -6.25 -8.36 -11.80
C ALA A 141 -7.73 -8.66 -11.51
N ALA A 142 -8.21 -9.87 -11.84
CA ALA A 142 -9.55 -10.33 -11.50
C ALA A 142 -9.80 -10.37 -9.99
N TYR A 143 -8.83 -10.87 -9.22
CA TYR A 143 -8.93 -10.89 -7.76
C TYR A 143 -8.94 -9.47 -7.16
N CYS A 144 -8.06 -8.60 -7.62
CA CYS A 144 -7.98 -7.20 -7.18
C CYS A 144 -9.24 -6.40 -7.52
N ALA A 145 -9.79 -6.58 -8.73
CA ALA A 145 -11.07 -5.98 -9.11
C ALA A 145 -12.23 -6.50 -8.22
N HIS A 146 -12.18 -7.76 -7.79
CA HIS A 146 -13.15 -8.30 -6.83
C HIS A 146 -13.01 -7.64 -5.44
N LEU A 147 -11.78 -7.41 -4.96
CA LEU A 147 -11.54 -6.75 -3.67
C LEU A 147 -12.09 -5.31 -3.62
N CYS A 148 -12.13 -4.61 -4.77
CA CYS A 148 -12.67 -3.26 -4.86
C CYS A 148 -14.15 -3.15 -4.43
N ARG A 149 -14.88 -4.28 -4.36
CA ARG A 149 -16.25 -4.34 -3.84
C ARG A 149 -16.40 -3.92 -2.38
N HIS A 150 -15.29 -3.92 -1.65
CA HIS A 150 -15.23 -3.50 -0.25
C HIS A 150 -14.84 -2.02 -0.09
N MET A 151 -14.61 -1.31 -1.20
CA MET A 151 -14.23 0.10 -1.13
C MET A 151 -15.42 1.00 -0.76
N PRO A 152 -15.18 2.09 -0.01
CA PRO A 152 -16.24 3.01 0.41
C PRO A 152 -17.04 3.60 -0.76
N ASP A 153 -16.43 3.74 -1.93
CA ASP A 153 -17.04 4.30 -3.15
C ASP A 153 -17.54 3.25 -4.14
N TRP A 154 -17.59 1.96 -3.77
CA TRP A 154 -17.99 0.86 -4.65
C TRP A 154 -19.33 1.09 -5.37
N VAL A 155 -20.28 1.79 -4.73
CA VAL A 155 -21.59 2.10 -5.32
C VAL A 155 -21.47 2.81 -6.68
N ALA A 156 -20.39 3.57 -6.91
CA ALA A 156 -20.12 4.24 -8.18
C ALA A 156 -19.57 3.30 -9.28
N TYR A 157 -19.12 2.10 -8.90
CA TYR A 157 -18.43 1.12 -9.75
C TYR A 157 -19.19 -0.22 -9.89
N SER A 158 -20.32 -0.40 -9.22
CA SER A 158 -21.17 -1.58 -9.39
C SER A 158 -21.57 -1.79 -10.85
N GLY A 159 -21.26 -2.96 -11.42
CA GLY A 159 -21.51 -3.30 -12.82
C GLY A 159 -20.46 -2.76 -13.81
N LYS A 160 -19.35 -2.19 -13.32
CA LYS A 160 -18.24 -1.65 -14.13
C LYS A 160 -16.96 -2.49 -14.00
N GLU A 161 -17.07 -3.77 -13.69
CA GLU A 161 -15.91 -4.67 -13.48
C GLU A 161 -14.93 -4.65 -14.66
N ALA A 162 -15.42 -4.59 -15.90
CA ALA A 162 -14.57 -4.51 -17.08
C ALA A 162 -13.71 -3.23 -17.11
N GLN A 163 -14.25 -2.10 -16.62
CA GLN A 163 -13.51 -0.84 -16.54
C GLN A 163 -12.42 -0.90 -15.47
N LEU A 164 -12.69 -1.57 -14.34
CA LEU A 164 -11.70 -1.78 -13.29
C LEU A 164 -10.53 -2.65 -13.77
N LEU A 165 -10.84 -3.74 -14.49
CA LEU A 165 -9.82 -4.60 -15.10
C LEU A 165 -8.97 -3.84 -16.12
N GLN A 166 -9.60 -3.02 -16.96
CA GLN A 166 -8.90 -2.17 -17.91
C GLN A 166 -7.95 -1.19 -17.17
N LEU A 167 -8.44 -0.51 -16.12
CA LEU A 167 -7.64 0.42 -15.33
C LEU A 167 -6.45 -0.28 -14.65
N ILE A 168 -6.64 -1.46 -14.07
CA ILE A 168 -5.54 -2.25 -13.49
C ILE A 168 -4.51 -2.62 -14.58
N GLY A 169 -4.98 -3.02 -15.76
CA GLY A 169 -4.17 -3.31 -16.94
C GLY A 169 -3.30 -2.13 -17.36
N GLU A 170 -3.92 -0.98 -17.63
CA GLU A 170 -3.25 0.25 -18.02
C GLU A 170 -2.25 0.72 -16.95
N SER A 171 -2.59 0.53 -15.67
CA SER A 171 -1.76 0.97 -14.55
C SER A 171 -0.50 0.15 -14.35
N ARG A 172 -0.47 -1.10 -14.84
CA ARG A 172 0.74 -1.93 -14.82
C ARG A 172 1.89 -1.31 -15.62
N ASP A 173 1.54 -0.65 -16.72
CA ASP A 173 2.49 -0.04 -17.64
C ASP A 173 2.53 1.50 -17.51
N MET A 174 1.85 2.06 -16.50
CA MET A 174 1.82 3.51 -16.23
C MET A 174 3.21 4.10 -15.97
N PHE A 175 4.11 3.31 -15.38
CA PHE A 175 5.47 3.71 -15.12
C PHE A 175 6.44 2.64 -15.65
N SER A 176 7.52 3.10 -16.29
CA SER A 176 8.67 2.25 -16.55
C SER A 176 9.30 1.77 -15.23
N GLN A 177 10.07 0.68 -15.29
CA GLN A 177 10.75 0.18 -14.08
C GLN A 177 11.73 1.22 -13.50
N ALA A 178 12.36 2.03 -14.36
CA ALA A 178 13.25 3.10 -13.92
C ALA A 178 12.48 4.19 -13.16
N GLU A 179 11.32 4.59 -13.67
CA GLU A 179 10.46 5.58 -13.00
C GLU A 179 9.92 5.07 -11.66
N ILE A 180 9.54 3.78 -11.58
CA ILE A 180 9.14 3.16 -10.31
C ILE A 180 10.24 3.30 -9.26
N PHE A 181 11.48 2.95 -9.61
CA PHE A 181 12.60 3.05 -8.67
C PHE A 181 12.95 4.49 -8.33
N GLN A 182 12.90 5.41 -9.29
CA GLN A 182 13.11 6.84 -9.03
C GLN A 182 12.05 7.40 -8.05
N ARG A 183 10.79 7.02 -8.21
CA ARG A 183 9.71 7.47 -7.33
C ARG A 183 9.85 6.90 -5.92
N LEU A 184 10.23 5.63 -5.79
CA LEU A 184 10.53 5.01 -4.51
C LEU A 184 11.74 5.65 -3.83
N GLU A 185 12.81 5.92 -4.57
CA GLU A 185 14.00 6.59 -4.05
C GLU A 185 13.64 7.97 -3.49
N GLY A 186 12.90 8.78 -4.25
CA GLY A 186 12.42 10.07 -3.76
C GLY A 186 11.51 9.96 -2.52
N TRP A 187 10.68 8.91 -2.44
CA TRP A 187 9.89 8.64 -1.24
C TRP A 187 10.77 8.30 -0.03
N PHE A 188 11.78 7.44 -0.22
CA PHE A 188 12.68 7.04 0.86
C PHE A 188 13.60 8.17 1.32
N ASP A 189 14.04 9.06 0.41
CA ASP A 189 14.77 10.28 0.75
C ASP A 189 13.97 11.18 1.70
N LEU A 190 12.66 11.29 1.48
CA LEU A 190 11.76 12.10 2.30
C LEU A 190 11.50 11.42 3.65
N THR A 191 11.30 10.11 3.66
CA THR A 191 11.24 9.31 4.89
C THR A 191 12.50 9.49 5.75
N GLU A 192 13.69 9.34 5.17
CA GLU A 192 14.95 9.48 5.91
C GLU A 192 15.10 10.88 6.52
N ARG A 193 14.75 11.92 5.75
CA ARG A 193 14.77 13.31 6.24
C ARG A 193 13.83 13.50 7.43
N ARG A 194 12.62 12.94 7.36
CA ARG A 194 11.60 13.05 8.40
C ARG A 194 12.04 12.35 9.70
N LEU A 195 12.51 11.12 9.60
CA LEU A 195 13.02 10.35 10.75
C LEU A 195 14.21 11.06 11.42
N LYS A 196 15.12 11.65 10.65
CA LYS A 196 16.23 12.45 11.20
C LYS A 196 15.75 13.71 11.93
N ALA A 197 14.73 14.39 11.41
CA ALA A 197 14.17 15.59 12.03
C ALA A 197 13.52 15.25 13.38
N GLU A 198 12.71 14.19 13.45
CA GLU A 198 12.05 13.74 14.69
C GLU A 198 13.06 13.38 15.78
N HIS A 199 14.14 12.68 15.44
CA HIS A 199 15.21 12.35 16.39
C HIS A 199 16.03 13.56 16.88
N THR A 200 15.93 14.71 16.22
CA THR A 200 16.66 15.93 16.63
C THR A 200 15.84 16.78 17.60
N GLU A 201 14.51 16.63 17.63
CA GLU A 201 13.62 17.36 18.55
C GLU A 201 13.56 16.73 19.97
N ASP A 202 14.10 15.52 20.13
CA ASP A 202 14.20 14.80 21.42
C ASP A 202 15.50 15.08 22.22
N LEU A 203 16.35 16.03 21.78
CA LEU A 203 17.62 16.44 22.42
C LEU A 203 17.59 17.90 22.88
#